data_AF-A0A450ZUP4-F1
#
_entry.id   AF-A0A450ZUP4-F1
#
_cell.length_a   1.000
_cell.length_b   1.000
_cell.length_c   1.000
_cell.angle_alpha   90.00
_cell.angle_beta   90.00
_cell.angle_gamma   90.00
#
_symmetry.space_group_name_H-M   'P 1'
#
loop_
_entity.id
_entity.type
_entity.pdbx_description
1 polymer ?
#
loop_
_entity_poly.entity_id
_entity_poly.type
_entity_poly.pdbx_seq_one_letter_code
_entity_poly.pdbx_strand_id
1 'polypeptide(L)'
;MKNSDSDIKNFTHEILKTAINMEPFKGPLGSHSNYIHHIALQNCIDYFRLAEGDKEKGLDDISDKYKRLRYFLNAIESINNIPSYFFHEYKKGYSWQDENTILKRMREKHTILGDVNEITNAYKHCITKKSDKCDAKDLQEPKIKIHVSMSSGKTDVEYDFDSIESTKEKEKILSKAFGFWIDYINNQDKEFLVP
;
A
#
# COMPACT_ATOMS: atom_id res chain seq x y z
N MET A 1 -17.27 -27.95 -5.93
CA MET A 1 -16.50 -26.86 -5.29
C MET A 1 -15.58 -27.45 -4.23
N LYS A 2 -14.41 -27.94 -4.63
CA LYS A 2 -13.28 -28.31 -3.74
C LYS A 2 -12.05 -28.23 -4.64
N ASN A 3 -11.20 -27.21 -4.44
CA ASN A 3 -9.81 -27.05 -4.91
C ASN A 3 -9.46 -25.56 -4.91
N SER A 4 -9.34 -24.94 -3.74
CA SER A 4 -8.77 -23.59 -3.60
C SER A 4 -7.64 -23.59 -2.56
N ASP A 5 -7.79 -24.39 -1.50
CA ASP A 5 -6.77 -24.49 -0.45
C ASP A 5 -5.53 -25.31 -0.84
N SER A 6 -5.65 -26.28 -1.76
CA SER A 6 -4.49 -27.04 -2.26
C SER A 6 -3.62 -26.20 -3.17
N ASP A 7 -4.24 -25.31 -3.94
CA ASP A 7 -3.57 -24.55 -4.98
C ASP A 7 -2.81 -23.37 -4.38
N ILE A 8 -3.36 -22.76 -3.33
CA ILE A 8 -2.65 -21.76 -2.51
C ILE A 8 -1.46 -22.38 -1.78
N LYS A 9 -1.62 -23.59 -1.20
CA LYS A 9 -0.52 -24.31 -0.52
C LYS A 9 0.59 -24.72 -1.47
N ASN A 10 0.25 -25.19 -2.66
CA ASN A 10 1.24 -25.55 -3.69
C ASN A 10 1.96 -24.31 -4.22
N PHE A 11 1.26 -23.18 -4.37
CA PHE A 11 1.87 -21.91 -4.74
C PHE A 11 2.83 -21.38 -3.66
N THR A 12 2.47 -21.49 -2.37
CA THR A 12 3.37 -21.12 -1.27
C THR A 12 4.59 -22.05 -1.18
N HIS A 13 4.43 -23.33 -1.52
CA HIS A 13 5.51 -24.32 -1.43
C HIS A 13 6.49 -24.23 -2.60
N GLU A 14 6.03 -23.86 -3.80
CA GLU A 14 6.89 -23.63 -4.97
C GLU A 14 7.69 -22.32 -4.85
N ILE A 15 7.10 -21.24 -4.29
CA ILE A 15 7.85 -20.00 -3.98
C ILE A 15 8.99 -20.26 -2.99
N LEU A 16 8.79 -21.18 -2.03
CA LEU A 16 9.82 -21.56 -1.06
C LEU A 16 10.94 -22.44 -1.64
N LYS A 17 10.74 -23.09 -2.80
CA LYS A 17 11.74 -23.99 -3.41
C LYS A 17 12.69 -23.31 -4.38
N THR A 18 12.34 -22.14 -4.92
CA THR A 18 13.12 -21.50 -6.00
C THR A 18 14.26 -20.60 -5.50
N ALA A 19 14.59 -20.61 -4.22
CA ALA A 19 15.63 -19.75 -3.66
C ALA A 19 16.72 -20.53 -2.90
N ILE A 20 17.72 -21.07 -3.62
CA ILE A 20 19.04 -21.36 -3.02
C ILE A 20 20.15 -20.98 -4.00
N ASN A 21 20.37 -19.67 -4.15
CA ASN A 21 21.72 -19.10 -4.08
C ASN A 21 21.72 -18.30 -2.78
N MET A 22 22.11 -18.95 -1.68
CA MET A 22 22.00 -18.39 -0.35
C MET A 22 23.02 -17.26 -0.14
N GLU A 23 22.61 -16.03 -0.42
CA GLU A 23 23.11 -14.90 0.36
C GLU A 23 22.87 -15.19 1.86
N PRO A 24 23.79 -14.79 2.76
CA PRO A 24 23.57 -14.93 4.19
C PRO A 24 22.26 -14.25 4.58
N PHE A 25 21.45 -14.88 5.45
CA PHE A 25 20.16 -14.33 5.90
C PHE A 25 20.37 -12.94 6.51
N LYS A 26 20.01 -11.88 5.77
CA LYS A 26 20.19 -10.47 6.19
C LYS A 26 19.01 -9.94 7.02
N GLY A 27 18.02 -10.78 7.33
CA GLY A 27 16.77 -10.38 7.99
C GLY A 27 15.83 -9.55 7.11
N PRO A 28 14.63 -9.20 7.59
CA PRO A 28 13.59 -8.51 6.81
C PRO A 28 14.01 -7.16 6.21
N LEU A 29 14.98 -6.48 6.81
CA LEU A 29 15.45 -5.14 6.37
C LEU A 29 16.80 -5.19 5.66
N GLY A 30 17.36 -6.38 5.44
CA GLY A 30 18.72 -6.54 4.96
C GLY A 30 18.90 -6.47 3.44
N SER A 31 17.80 -6.46 2.69
CA SER A 31 17.76 -6.23 1.24
C SER A 31 16.39 -5.70 0.85
N HIS A 32 16.29 -5.06 -0.31
CA HIS A 32 15.01 -4.67 -0.88
C HIS A 32 14.11 -5.89 -1.10
N SER A 33 14.65 -7.01 -1.57
CA SER A 33 13.89 -8.25 -1.76
C SER A 33 13.28 -8.76 -0.45
N ASN A 34 14.07 -8.80 0.64
CA ASN A 34 13.57 -9.20 1.95
C ASN A 34 12.51 -8.22 2.47
N TYR A 35 12.71 -6.92 2.27
CA TYR A 35 11.75 -5.89 2.66
C TYR A 35 10.42 -6.05 1.92
N ILE A 36 10.45 -6.34 0.62
CA ILE A 36 9.24 -6.57 -0.16
C ILE A 36 8.50 -7.80 0.39
N HIS A 37 9.18 -8.94 0.55
CA HIS A 37 8.56 -10.20 0.99
C HIS A 37 7.97 -10.15 2.39
N HIS A 38 8.74 -9.59 3.34
CA HIS A 38 8.44 -9.72 4.76
C HIS A 38 7.76 -8.50 5.36
N ILE A 39 7.82 -7.33 4.72
CA ILE A 39 7.22 -6.10 5.22
C ILE A 39 6.17 -5.58 4.25
N ALA A 40 6.55 -5.18 3.04
CA ALA A 40 5.66 -4.42 2.17
C ALA A 40 4.46 -5.25 1.69
N LEU A 41 4.69 -6.47 1.18
CA LEU A 41 3.61 -7.34 0.74
C LEU A 41 2.77 -7.86 1.91
N GLN A 42 3.37 -8.11 3.08
CA GLN A 42 2.62 -8.53 4.27
C GLN A 42 1.66 -7.43 4.73
N ASN A 43 2.11 -6.18 4.77
CA ASN A 43 1.23 -5.05 5.11
C ASN A 43 0.06 -4.91 4.12
N CYS A 44 0.28 -5.18 2.83
CA CYS A 44 -0.80 -5.22 1.83
C CYS A 44 -1.78 -6.37 2.10
N ILE A 45 -1.27 -7.58 2.36
CA ILE A 45 -2.10 -8.76 2.66
C ILE A 45 -2.94 -8.52 3.90
N ASP A 46 -2.35 -7.96 4.96
CA ASP A 46 -3.04 -7.64 6.20
C ASP A 46 -4.16 -6.63 5.98
N TYR A 47 -3.91 -5.61 5.14
CA TYR A 47 -4.96 -4.67 4.74
C TYR A 47 -6.07 -5.35 3.93
N PHE A 48 -5.75 -6.12 2.89
CA PHE A 48 -6.77 -6.76 2.04
C PHE A 48 -7.64 -7.74 2.83
N ARG A 49 -7.04 -8.54 3.73
CA ARG A 49 -7.78 -9.45 4.62
C ARG A 49 -8.69 -8.70 5.59
N LEU A 50 -8.23 -7.57 6.12
CA LEU A 50 -9.05 -6.73 6.99
C LEU A 50 -10.24 -6.15 6.22
N ALA A 51 -10.00 -5.53 5.06
CA ALA A 51 -11.03 -4.90 4.25
C ALA A 51 -12.08 -5.92 3.76
N GLU A 52 -11.65 -7.08 3.27
CA GLU A 52 -12.55 -8.16 2.86
C GLU A 52 -13.36 -8.69 4.05
N GLY A 53 -12.72 -8.96 5.18
CA GLY A 53 -13.38 -9.47 6.38
C GLY A 53 -14.36 -8.49 7.01
N ASP A 54 -14.06 -7.19 7.01
CA ASP A 54 -14.98 -6.15 7.48
C ASP A 54 -16.20 -6.04 6.56
N LYS A 55 -15.99 -6.09 5.23
CA LYS A 55 -17.06 -6.09 4.23
C LYS A 55 -17.99 -7.29 4.37
N GLU A 56 -17.46 -8.49 4.56
CA GLU A 56 -18.26 -9.72 4.76
C GLU A 56 -19.14 -9.65 6.01
N LYS A 57 -18.66 -8.97 7.05
CA LYS A 57 -19.38 -8.81 8.33
C LYS A 57 -20.27 -7.58 8.37
N GLY A 58 -20.24 -6.73 7.34
CA GLY A 58 -20.94 -5.45 7.33
C GLY A 58 -20.42 -4.47 8.39
N LEU A 59 -19.13 -4.55 8.73
CA LEU A 59 -18.47 -3.68 9.70
C LEU A 59 -18.15 -2.32 9.06
N ASP A 60 -18.90 -1.30 9.44
CA ASP A 60 -18.74 0.06 8.91
C ASP A 60 -18.89 1.14 10.00
N ASP A 61 -18.62 0.78 11.26
CA ASP A 61 -18.57 1.79 12.31
C ASP A 61 -17.32 2.66 12.19
N ILE A 62 -17.30 3.79 12.90
CA ILE A 62 -16.19 4.75 12.82
C ILE A 62 -14.85 4.14 13.26
N SER A 63 -14.85 3.21 14.23
CA SER A 63 -13.65 2.54 14.71
C SER A 63 -13.08 1.60 13.65
N ASP A 64 -13.94 0.86 12.97
CA ASP A 64 -13.58 -0.02 11.86
C ASP A 64 -12.99 0.79 10.71
N LYS A 65 -13.62 1.92 10.34
CA LYS A 65 -13.10 2.83 9.30
C LYS A 65 -11.70 3.36 9.63
N TYR A 66 -11.45 3.79 10.86
CA TYR A 66 -10.12 4.24 11.29
C TYR A 66 -9.10 3.10 11.25
N LYS A 67 -9.50 1.90 11.66
CA LYS A 67 -8.63 0.72 11.60
C LYS A 67 -8.24 0.40 10.17
N ARG A 68 -9.21 0.35 9.24
CA ARG A 68 -8.95 0.09 7.81
C ARG A 68 -8.03 1.14 7.21
N LEU A 69 -8.28 2.42 7.49
CA LEU A 69 -7.42 3.51 7.06
C LEU A 69 -5.97 3.32 7.55
N ARG A 70 -5.77 3.01 8.84
CA ARG A 70 -4.42 2.80 9.38
C ARG A 70 -3.68 1.68 8.66
N TYR A 71 -4.35 0.55 8.39
CA TYR A 71 -3.76 -0.57 7.65
C TYR A 71 -3.43 -0.19 6.20
N PHE A 72 -4.33 0.55 5.53
CA PHE A 72 -4.07 1.06 4.18
C PHE A 72 -2.84 1.96 4.16
N LEU A 73 -2.73 2.92 5.09
CA LEU A 73 -1.60 3.84 5.18
C LEU A 73 -0.29 3.09 5.42
N ASN A 74 -0.29 2.08 6.30
CA ASN A 74 0.89 1.23 6.52
C ASN A 74 1.29 0.47 5.25
N ALA A 75 0.32 -0.08 4.52
CA ALA A 75 0.56 -0.82 3.27
C ALA A 75 1.16 0.09 2.20
N ILE A 76 0.51 1.23 1.90
CA ILE A 76 0.96 2.14 0.84
C ILE A 76 2.30 2.80 1.16
N GLU A 77 2.56 3.16 2.43
CA GLU A 77 3.86 3.68 2.87
C GLU A 77 4.95 2.64 2.67
N SER A 78 4.69 1.40 3.05
CA SER A 78 5.67 0.31 2.90
C SER A 78 6.00 0.05 1.44
N ILE A 79 5.00 0.05 0.57
CA ILE A 79 5.20 -0.08 -0.89
C ILE A 79 6.02 1.09 -1.43
N ASN A 80 5.72 2.32 -1.00
CA ASN A 80 6.45 3.51 -1.43
C ASN A 80 7.92 3.54 -1.01
N ASN A 81 8.28 2.81 0.05
CA ASN A 81 9.65 2.72 0.54
C ASN A 81 10.52 1.75 -0.26
N ILE A 82 9.93 0.79 -1.00
CA ILE A 82 10.69 -0.24 -1.74
C ILE A 82 11.75 0.38 -2.69
N PRO A 83 11.45 1.41 -3.50
CA PRO A 83 12.45 2.03 -4.36
C PRO A 83 13.67 2.60 -3.61
N SER A 84 13.49 3.10 -2.37
CA SER A 84 14.60 3.59 -1.54
C SER A 84 15.51 2.44 -1.07
N TYR A 85 14.93 1.30 -0.68
CA TYR A 85 15.71 0.08 -0.41
C TYR A 85 16.51 -0.36 -1.63
N PHE A 86 15.89 -0.38 -2.81
CA PHE A 86 16.56 -0.73 -4.06
C PHE A 86 17.71 0.23 -4.38
N PHE A 87 17.48 1.54 -4.22
CA PHE A 87 18.52 2.55 -4.39
C PHE A 87 19.71 2.30 -3.45
N HIS A 88 19.47 2.11 -2.14
CA HIS A 88 20.56 1.94 -1.18
C HIS A 88 21.34 0.64 -1.37
N GLU A 89 20.68 -0.43 -1.85
CA GLU A 89 21.32 -1.70 -2.15
C GLU A 89 22.25 -1.60 -3.37
N TYR A 90 21.82 -0.92 -4.44
CA TYR A 90 22.54 -0.90 -5.72
C TYR A 90 23.27 0.40 -6.06
N LYS A 91 23.15 1.47 -5.24
CA LYS A 91 23.78 2.78 -5.53
C LYS A 91 25.28 2.71 -5.83
N LYS A 92 26.02 1.82 -5.16
CA LYS A 92 27.46 1.63 -5.41
C LYS A 92 27.70 0.94 -6.76
N GLY A 93 26.89 -0.04 -7.12
CA GLY A 93 27.01 -0.81 -8.37
C GLY A 93 26.72 0.03 -9.61
N TYR A 94 25.74 0.92 -9.54
CA TYR A 94 25.38 1.83 -10.65
C TYR A 94 25.97 3.25 -10.51
N SER A 95 26.85 3.47 -9.53
CA SER A 95 27.46 4.79 -9.26
C SER A 95 26.45 5.93 -8.99
N TRP A 96 25.27 5.61 -8.47
CA TRP A 96 24.24 6.61 -8.16
C TRP A 96 24.64 7.47 -6.95
N GLN A 97 24.39 8.78 -7.08
CA GLN A 97 24.76 9.77 -6.05
C GLN A 97 23.55 10.38 -5.35
N ASP A 98 22.52 10.77 -6.11
CA ASP A 98 21.35 11.47 -5.59
C ASP A 98 20.12 10.56 -5.61
N GLU A 99 19.63 10.21 -4.42
CA GLU A 99 18.46 9.35 -4.24
C GLU A 99 17.22 9.95 -4.92
N ASN A 100 16.97 11.24 -4.71
CA ASN A 100 15.76 11.89 -5.23
C ASN A 100 15.67 11.85 -6.75
N THR A 101 16.79 12.09 -7.44
CA THR A 101 16.87 12.00 -8.91
C THR A 101 16.61 10.58 -9.38
N ILE A 102 17.18 9.57 -8.73
CA ILE A 102 16.98 8.17 -9.13
C ILE A 102 15.53 7.74 -8.88
N LEU A 103 14.99 8.01 -7.69
CA LEU A 103 13.59 7.70 -7.37
C LEU A 103 12.62 8.41 -8.31
N LYS A 104 12.91 9.66 -8.70
CA LYS A 104 12.12 10.39 -9.69
C LYS A 104 12.10 9.67 -11.03
N ARG A 105 13.25 9.25 -11.55
CA ARG A 105 13.34 8.51 -12.81
C ARG A 105 12.66 7.15 -12.75
N MET A 106 12.77 6.41 -11.63
CA MET A 106 12.05 5.15 -11.44
C MET A 106 10.53 5.34 -11.53
N ARG A 107 10.01 6.44 -10.95
CA ARG A 107 8.58 6.79 -11.00
C ARG A 107 8.15 7.29 -12.38
N GLU A 108 9.03 7.93 -13.13
CA GLU A 108 8.79 8.32 -14.53
C GLU A 108 8.74 7.09 -15.46
N LYS A 109 9.60 6.09 -15.21
CA LYS A 109 9.60 4.80 -15.93
C LYS A 109 8.36 3.96 -15.61
N HIS A 110 7.94 3.93 -14.34
CA HIS A 110 6.83 3.12 -13.84
C HIS A 110 5.78 3.99 -13.15
N THR A 111 4.74 4.37 -13.90
CA THR A 111 3.72 5.31 -13.43
C THR A 111 3.07 4.89 -12.12
N ILE A 112 2.90 3.58 -11.90
CA ILE A 112 2.33 3.04 -10.65
C ILE A 112 3.14 3.44 -9.40
N LEU A 113 4.47 3.56 -9.51
CA LEU A 113 5.31 4.05 -8.42
C LEU A 113 5.11 5.55 -8.19
N GLY A 114 4.81 6.29 -9.26
CA GLY A 114 4.39 7.70 -9.19
C GLY A 114 3.06 7.86 -8.45
N ASP A 115 2.06 7.06 -8.80
CA ASP A 115 0.73 7.07 -8.18
C ASP A 115 0.80 6.75 -6.68
N VAL A 116 1.55 5.71 -6.31
CA VAL A 116 1.81 5.36 -4.90
C VAL A 116 2.46 6.54 -4.18
N ASN A 117 3.51 7.12 -4.76
CA ASN A 117 4.20 8.25 -4.17
C ASN A 117 3.28 9.47 -4.01
N GLU A 118 2.35 9.71 -4.93
CA GLU A 118 1.37 10.77 -4.80
C GLU A 118 0.44 10.56 -3.60
N ILE A 119 -0.12 9.35 -3.45
CA ILE A 119 -0.96 9.00 -2.28
C ILE A 119 -0.17 9.21 -0.98
N THR A 120 1.09 8.79 -0.94
CA THR A 120 1.91 8.95 0.28
C THR A 120 2.22 10.39 0.63
N ASN A 121 2.48 11.23 -0.39
CA ASN A 121 2.70 12.64 -0.17
C ASN A 121 1.41 13.36 0.25
N ALA A 122 0.25 12.92 -0.26
CA ALA A 122 -1.05 13.48 0.08
C ALA A 122 -1.32 13.44 1.60
N TYR A 123 -1.15 12.29 2.27
CA TYR A 123 -1.36 12.24 3.73
C TYR A 123 -0.21 12.80 4.56
N LYS A 124 1.03 12.81 4.05
CA LYS A 124 2.18 13.39 4.77
C LYS A 124 2.09 14.92 4.86
N HIS A 125 1.51 15.54 3.85
CA HIS A 125 1.45 16.99 3.72
C HIS A 125 -0.01 17.46 3.80
N CYS A 126 -0.55 17.50 5.01
CA CYS A 126 -1.93 17.96 5.27
C CYS A 126 -2.28 19.34 4.69
N ILE A 127 -1.32 20.21 4.33
CA ILE A 127 -1.59 21.61 3.95
C ILE A 127 -0.49 22.22 3.04
N THR A 128 -0.06 21.59 1.93
CA THR A 128 0.80 22.33 0.96
C THR A 128 0.40 22.12 -0.50
N LYS A 129 -0.34 23.10 -1.05
CA LYS A 129 -0.79 23.15 -2.45
C LYS A 129 0.35 23.36 -3.46
N LYS A 130 0.26 22.60 -4.57
CA LYS A 130 0.09 23.13 -5.95
C LYS A 130 -1.05 22.33 -6.62
N SER A 131 -1.81 22.98 -7.48
CA SER A 131 -3.27 22.89 -7.63
C SER A 131 -3.92 21.69 -8.36
N ASP A 132 -3.29 20.52 -8.53
CA ASP A 132 -3.91 19.37 -9.24
C ASP A 132 -3.61 17.99 -8.62
N LYS A 133 -3.32 17.92 -7.31
CA LYS A 133 -2.89 16.68 -6.64
C LYS A 133 -3.74 16.32 -5.42
N CYS A 134 -3.85 15.03 -5.11
CA CYS A 134 -4.61 14.47 -3.99
C CYS A 134 -4.21 15.11 -2.63
N ASP A 135 -5.19 15.51 -1.81
CA ASP A 135 -5.02 16.07 -0.46
C ASP A 135 -5.26 15.00 0.63
N ALA A 136 -4.73 15.20 1.84
CA ALA A 136 -4.97 14.36 3.01
C ALA A 136 -6.46 14.26 3.35
N LYS A 137 -7.20 15.37 3.20
CA LYS A 137 -8.65 15.39 3.40
C LYS A 137 -9.41 14.64 2.30
N ASP A 138 -8.82 14.48 1.11
CA ASP A 138 -9.43 13.70 0.03
C ASP A 138 -9.26 12.19 0.27
N LEU A 139 -8.50 11.79 1.30
CA LEU A 139 -8.40 10.40 1.77
C LEU A 139 -9.50 10.04 2.77
N GLN A 140 -10.19 11.02 3.34
CA GLN A 140 -11.25 10.87 4.32
C GLN A 140 -12.31 11.93 4.04
N GLU A 141 -13.36 11.62 3.29
CA GLU A 141 -14.46 12.59 3.10
C GLU A 141 -15.24 12.69 4.41
N PRO A 142 -15.08 13.77 5.21
CA PRO A 142 -15.72 13.86 6.52
C PRO A 142 -17.21 14.13 6.33
N LYS A 143 -18.04 13.43 7.12
CA LYS A 143 -19.50 13.51 7.11
C LYS A 143 -20.03 13.93 8.47
N ILE A 144 -20.99 14.84 8.46
CA ILE A 144 -21.76 15.19 9.66
C ILE A 144 -23.17 14.62 9.47
N LYS A 145 -23.54 13.65 10.31
CA LYS A 145 -24.89 13.10 10.36
C LYS A 145 -25.65 13.82 11.48
N ILE A 146 -26.72 14.51 11.11
CA ILE A 146 -27.58 15.23 12.08
C ILE A 146 -28.87 14.43 12.22
N HIS A 147 -29.07 13.82 13.38
CA HIS A 147 -30.28 13.11 13.75
C HIS A 147 -31.21 14.04 14.51
N VAL A 148 -32.26 14.51 13.84
CA VAL A 148 -33.29 15.35 14.47
C VAL A 148 -34.48 14.49 14.88
N SER A 149 -34.69 14.33 16.18
CA SER A 149 -35.88 13.68 16.71
C SER A 149 -37.03 14.69 16.78
N MET A 150 -37.93 14.64 15.80
CA MET A 150 -39.09 15.54 15.70
C MET A 150 -40.05 15.43 16.90
N SER A 151 -40.07 14.29 17.60
CA SER A 151 -40.94 14.02 18.75
C SER A 151 -40.39 14.51 20.09
N SER A 152 -39.06 14.68 20.23
CA SER A 152 -38.43 15.06 21.49
C SER A 152 -37.70 16.41 21.43
N GLY A 153 -37.59 17.02 20.24
CA GLY A 153 -36.81 18.23 20.01
C GLY A 153 -35.29 18.03 20.19
N LYS A 154 -34.84 16.79 20.44
CA LYS A 154 -33.42 16.47 20.58
C LYS A 154 -32.77 16.38 19.21
N THR A 155 -31.64 17.07 19.08
CA THR A 155 -30.73 16.95 17.95
C THR A 155 -29.51 16.19 18.44
N ASP A 156 -29.18 15.11 17.75
CA ASP A 156 -27.93 14.37 17.94
C ASP A 156 -27.04 14.58 16.72
N VAL A 157 -25.75 14.80 16.95
CA VAL A 157 -24.78 15.10 15.89
C VAL A 157 -23.70 14.03 15.95
N GLU A 158 -23.67 13.18 14.94
CA GLU A 158 -22.67 12.15 14.77
C GLU A 158 -21.66 12.59 13.70
N TYR A 159 -20.37 12.45 14.01
CA TYR A 159 -19.29 12.64 13.05
C TYR A 159 -18.97 11.28 12.43
N ASP A 160 -18.89 11.23 11.12
CA ASP A 160 -18.52 10.05 10.34
C ASP A 160 -17.53 10.48 9.24
N PHE A 161 -16.98 9.54 8.49
CA PHE A 161 -16.26 9.82 7.26
C PHE A 161 -16.42 8.64 6.31
N ASP A 162 -16.25 8.88 5.01
CA ASP A 162 -16.12 7.77 4.09
C ASP A 162 -14.70 7.21 4.15
N SER A 163 -14.59 5.90 4.44
CA SER A 163 -13.31 5.20 4.46
C SER A 163 -12.65 5.25 3.08
N ILE A 164 -11.36 4.94 3.01
CA ILE A 164 -10.59 4.91 1.74
C ILE A 164 -11.22 3.99 0.67
N GLU A 165 -12.06 3.03 1.09
CA GLU A 165 -12.83 2.11 0.22
C GLU A 165 -13.91 2.83 -0.59
N SER A 166 -14.43 3.96 -0.09
CA SER A 166 -15.32 4.85 -0.86
C SER A 166 -14.60 5.45 -2.07
N THR A 167 -13.30 5.72 -1.92
CA THR A 167 -12.41 6.12 -3.00
C THR A 167 -11.78 4.88 -3.63
N LYS A 168 -12.62 4.02 -4.23
CA LYS A 168 -12.25 2.78 -4.96
C LYS A 168 -11.00 2.91 -5.84
N GLU A 169 -10.67 4.13 -6.27
CA GLU A 169 -9.48 4.46 -7.06
C GLU A 169 -8.16 4.25 -6.29
N LYS A 170 -8.10 4.59 -5.01
CA LYS A 170 -6.87 4.48 -4.21
C LYS A 170 -6.57 3.04 -3.81
N GLU A 171 -7.60 2.27 -3.49
CA GLU A 171 -7.48 0.83 -3.26
C GLU A 171 -7.05 0.08 -4.53
N LYS A 172 -7.53 0.52 -5.71
CA LYS A 172 -7.04 0.00 -7.00
C LYS A 172 -5.56 0.32 -7.22
N ILE A 173 -5.08 1.50 -6.82
CA ILE A 173 -3.65 1.84 -6.92
C ILE A 173 -2.83 0.91 -6.02
N LEU A 174 -3.25 0.68 -4.76
CA LEU A 174 -2.57 -0.27 -3.88
C LEU A 174 -2.57 -1.69 -4.46
N SER A 175 -3.70 -2.15 -5.02
CA SER A 175 -3.82 -3.48 -5.64
C SER A 175 -2.92 -3.63 -6.87
N LYS A 176 -2.85 -2.61 -7.73
CA LYS A 176 -1.94 -2.59 -8.89
C LYS A 176 -0.48 -2.57 -8.46
N ALA A 177 -0.15 -1.79 -7.43
CA ALA A 177 1.21 -1.74 -6.89
C ALA A 177 1.61 -3.06 -6.24
N PHE A 178 0.69 -3.73 -5.53
CA PHE A 178 0.90 -5.08 -5.03
C PHE A 178 1.23 -6.06 -6.16
N GLY A 179 0.42 -6.08 -7.23
CA GLY A 179 0.68 -6.90 -8.42
C GLY A 179 2.03 -6.61 -9.07
N PHE A 180 2.35 -5.33 -9.28
CA PHE A 180 3.64 -4.89 -9.82
C PHE A 180 4.84 -5.46 -9.04
N TRP A 181 4.77 -5.44 -7.71
CA TRP A 181 5.87 -5.95 -6.88
C TRP A 181 5.93 -7.47 -6.80
N ILE A 182 4.80 -8.17 -6.91
CA ILE A 182 4.77 -9.62 -7.09
C ILE A 182 5.43 -10.02 -8.41
N ASP A 183 5.09 -9.34 -9.51
CA ASP A 183 5.68 -9.61 -10.82
C ASP A 183 7.19 -9.34 -10.81
N TYR A 184 7.64 -8.26 -10.17
CA TYR A 184 9.06 -7.97 -9.99
C TYR A 184 9.79 -9.10 -9.24
N ILE A 185 9.24 -9.56 -8.12
CA ILE A 185 9.82 -10.67 -7.34
C ILE A 185 9.91 -11.96 -8.15
N ASN A 186 8.86 -12.29 -8.91
CA ASN A 186 8.80 -13.54 -9.65
C ASN A 186 9.80 -13.56 -10.83
N ASN A 187 10.07 -12.40 -11.43
CA ASN A 187 10.99 -12.30 -12.55
C ASN A 187 12.45 -12.03 -12.12
N GLN A 188 12.66 -11.49 -10.91
CA GLN A 188 13.98 -11.11 -10.36
C GLN A 188 14.86 -10.24 -11.28
N ASP A 189 14.24 -9.55 -12.24
CA ASP A 189 14.96 -8.69 -13.17
C ASP A 189 15.17 -7.31 -12.56
N LYS A 190 16.36 -7.07 -12.00
CA LYS A 190 16.74 -5.76 -11.46
C LYS A 190 16.76 -4.66 -12.52
N GLU A 191 17.03 -4.97 -13.79
CA GLU A 191 17.09 -3.98 -14.88
C GLU A 191 15.71 -3.40 -15.19
N PHE A 192 14.65 -4.14 -14.80
CA PHE A 192 13.29 -3.62 -14.79
C PHE A 192 13.18 -2.32 -13.99
N LEU A 193 13.83 -2.22 -12.84
CA LEU A 193 13.76 -1.07 -11.94
C LEU A 193 14.87 -0.03 -12.16
N VAL A 194 15.94 -0.37 -12.87
CA VAL A 194 17.00 0.59 -13.22
C VAL A 194 16.39 1.73 -14.06
N PRO A 195 16.53 3.01 -13.64
CA PRO A 195 15.97 4.15 -14.35
C PRO A 195 16.65 4.50 -15.68
#